data_AF-A0A7I8J7V4-F1
#
_entry.id   AF-A0A7I8J7V4-F1
#
_cell.length_a   1.000
_cell.length_b   1.000
_cell.length_c   1.000
_cell.angle_alpha   90.00
_cell.angle_beta   90.00
_cell.angle_gamma   90.00
#
_symmetry.space_group_name_H-M   'P 1'
#
loop_
_entity.id
_entity.type
_entity.pdbx_description
1 polymer ?
#
loop_
_entity_poly.entity_id
_entity_poly.type
_entity_poly.pdbx_seq_one_letter_code
_entity_poly.pdbx_strand_id
1 'polypeptide(L)'
;MQWWSPDLTQRRSLCSSPALLPCTSRASWPQGSSTASSGRGPPKLHSAFPSTPALISSVSDLFEFICAGPLMNKLGYTPEKVGERIDEWLECGLNLCRLFRLDELRLSIPQKARLYHYYIPVFLWCEDQIERHRSTFKDGEEIPPLVIGVSAPQGSGKTTLVFALDYLFRRTGKKSATLSIDDFYLTAEGQADLRRKNPGNALLEFRGNAGSHDLQFSVDTLTALSRLTKEGEKFKLPRYDKSAYGGRGDRADSSAWPEVEGPLDVILFEGWMLGFKPLPNEVVRAVDPQVTYFDSWDKFVDSWIIIKIRDPNCVYQWRLEAEVAMRADGKPGMSDEEVMDFVSRYLPAYNAYLPVLYSEGPRGMDRDRLLVVEVDDGRNPIAGS
;
A
#
# COMPACT_ATOMS: atom_id res chain seq x y z
N MET A 1 -6.31 -4.33 19.52
CA MET A 1 -6.39 -3.47 18.32
C MET A 1 -5.07 -3.66 17.58
N GLN A 2 -5.01 -4.59 16.62
CA GLN A 2 -3.76 -5.08 16.00
C GLN A 2 -3.92 -4.98 14.48
N TRP A 3 -3.33 -3.96 13.84
CA TRP A 3 -3.42 -3.79 12.38
C TRP A 3 -2.16 -3.24 11.72
N TRP A 4 -1.00 -3.41 12.34
CA TRP A 4 0.27 -3.04 11.73
C TRP A 4 1.25 -4.18 11.91
N SER A 5 1.16 -5.17 11.03
CA SER A 5 2.27 -6.09 10.83
C SER A 5 3.08 -5.55 9.65
N PRO A 6 4.36 -5.20 9.84
CA PRO A 6 5.26 -4.83 8.74
C PRO A 6 5.49 -5.96 7.73
N ASP A 7 4.90 -7.13 7.98
CA ASP A 7 4.99 -8.34 7.16
C ASP A 7 4.06 -8.39 5.95
N LEU A 8 3.29 -7.34 5.64
CA LEU A 8 2.52 -7.33 4.39
C LEU A 8 3.45 -7.47 3.15
N THR A 9 4.69 -6.98 3.23
CA THR A 9 5.71 -7.24 2.20
C THR A 9 6.14 -8.71 2.13
N GLN A 10 6.20 -9.46 3.24
CA GLN A 10 6.49 -10.90 3.23
C GLN A 10 5.27 -11.74 2.85
N ARG A 11 4.04 -11.32 3.18
CA ARG A 11 2.82 -12.05 2.77
C ARG A 11 2.53 -11.96 1.27
N ARG A 12 3.13 -11.01 0.54
CA ARG A 12 3.05 -10.93 -0.93
C ARG A 12 3.70 -12.14 -1.63
N SER A 13 4.56 -12.94 -0.96
CA SER A 13 5.18 -14.13 -1.56
C SER A 13 4.39 -15.44 -1.38
N LEU A 14 3.35 -15.47 -0.54
CA LEU A 14 2.69 -16.71 -0.11
C LEU A 14 1.33 -16.99 -0.77
N CYS A 15 0.91 -16.19 -1.76
CA CYS A 15 -0.36 -16.40 -2.46
C CYS A 15 -0.13 -16.69 -3.95
N SER A 16 0.45 -17.86 -4.25
CA SER A 16 0.44 -18.45 -5.57
C SER A 16 -0.23 -19.84 -5.51
N SER A 17 -1.40 -19.93 -6.12
CA SER A 17 -2.18 -21.15 -6.49
C SER A 17 -2.88 -21.97 -5.39
N PRO A 18 -4.21 -22.18 -5.47
CA PRO A 18 -4.89 -23.28 -4.80
C PRO A 18 -4.81 -24.54 -5.69
N ALA A 19 -3.83 -25.41 -5.45
CA ALA A 19 -3.87 -26.76 -6.00
C ALA A 19 -4.90 -27.59 -5.21
N LEU A 20 -6.05 -27.82 -5.83
CA LEU A 20 -7.01 -28.85 -5.41
C LEU A 20 -6.41 -30.23 -5.67
N LEU A 21 -6.15 -31.03 -4.63
CA LEU A 21 -6.10 -32.49 -4.74
C LEU A 21 -6.69 -33.17 -3.48
N PRO A 22 -7.30 -34.36 -3.61
CA PRO A 22 -8.20 -34.94 -2.62
C PRO A 22 -7.58 -36.06 -1.76
N CYS A 23 -8.34 -36.40 -0.70
CA CYS A 23 -8.42 -37.70 -0.02
C CYS A 23 -7.37 -38.14 1.03
N THR A 24 -7.93 -38.41 2.22
CA THR A 24 -7.67 -39.54 3.13
C THR A 24 -6.26 -39.74 3.71
N SER A 25 -6.13 -39.65 5.02
CA SER A 25 -5.92 -40.83 5.89
C SER A 25 -5.88 -40.45 7.37
N ARG A 26 -6.41 -41.36 8.19
CA ARG A 26 -6.29 -41.42 9.64
C ARG A 26 -4.83 -41.57 10.05
N ALA A 27 -4.40 -40.87 11.09
CA ALA A 27 -3.41 -41.39 12.04
C ALA A 27 -3.55 -40.72 13.40
N SER A 28 -3.72 -41.57 14.41
CA SER A 28 -3.87 -41.31 15.83
C SER A 28 -2.59 -40.76 16.47
N TRP A 29 -2.71 -39.92 17.50
CA TRP A 29 -1.65 -39.66 18.48
C TRP A 29 -2.20 -39.70 19.91
N PRO A 30 -1.37 -40.11 20.90
CA PRO A 30 -1.84 -40.66 22.16
C PRO A 30 -2.02 -39.62 23.28
N GLN A 31 -2.79 -40.04 24.27
CA GLN A 31 -3.05 -39.38 25.54
C GLN A 31 -1.75 -39.05 26.31
N GLY A 32 -1.71 -37.85 26.90
CA GLY A 32 -0.69 -37.41 27.84
C GLY A 32 -1.35 -36.61 28.97
N SER A 33 -0.98 -36.98 30.19
CA SER A 33 -1.66 -36.76 31.47
C SER A 33 -1.69 -35.33 32.02
N SER A 34 -2.74 -35.07 32.80
CA SER A 34 -2.98 -33.95 33.71
C SER A 34 -1.97 -33.80 34.85
N THR A 35 -1.56 -32.57 35.14
CA THR A 35 -1.27 -32.11 36.51
C THR A 35 -1.73 -30.67 36.69
N ALA A 36 -2.54 -30.43 37.72
CA ALA A 36 -3.01 -29.13 38.15
C ALA A 36 -2.04 -28.52 39.17
N SER A 37 -1.82 -27.22 39.10
CA SER A 37 -1.38 -26.43 40.26
C SER A 37 -1.90 -25.00 40.16
N SER A 38 -2.23 -24.46 41.33
CA SER A 38 -3.07 -23.31 41.58
C SER A 38 -2.27 -22.04 41.91
N GLY A 39 -2.81 -20.89 41.54
CA GLY A 39 -2.79 -19.71 42.41
C GLY A 39 -2.07 -18.45 41.91
N ARG A 40 -2.86 -17.34 41.95
CA ARG A 40 -2.53 -15.89 42.01
C ARG A 40 -2.66 -15.12 40.69
N GLY A 41 -3.85 -14.55 40.48
CA GLY A 41 -4.12 -13.54 39.45
C GLY A 41 -3.80 -12.11 39.94
N PRO A 42 -3.27 -11.23 39.07
CA PRO A 42 -3.14 -9.79 39.33
C PRO A 42 -4.40 -9.02 38.88
N PRO A 43 -4.56 -7.72 39.24
CA PRO A 43 -5.86 -7.09 39.46
C PRO A 43 -6.58 -6.67 38.17
N LYS A 44 -7.92 -6.63 38.25
CA LYS A 44 -8.81 -6.12 37.19
C LYS A 44 -8.58 -4.63 36.96
N LEU A 45 -8.08 -4.27 35.78
CA LEU A 45 -8.13 -2.91 35.25
C LEU A 45 -9.53 -2.63 34.73
N HIS A 46 -10.24 -1.70 35.37
CA HIS A 46 -11.50 -1.16 34.88
C HIS A 46 -11.26 -0.33 33.62
N SER A 47 -11.72 -0.85 32.46
CA SER A 47 -11.80 -0.09 31.20
C SER A 47 -13.08 0.73 31.21
N ALA A 48 -12.95 2.04 31.39
CA ALA A 48 -14.05 2.99 31.29
C ALA A 48 -14.07 3.64 29.91
N PHE A 49 -14.62 2.97 28.88
CA PHE A 49 -15.18 3.59 27.66
C PHE A 49 -16.13 2.61 26.96
N PRO A 50 -17.20 3.09 26.30
CA PRO A 50 -18.27 2.24 25.78
C PRO A 50 -17.81 1.44 24.56
N SER A 51 -17.77 0.12 24.71
CA SER A 51 -17.52 -0.85 23.64
C SER A 51 -18.83 -1.25 22.96
N THR A 52 -19.49 -0.32 22.28
CA THR A 52 -20.71 -0.66 21.54
C THR A 52 -20.33 -1.08 20.11
N PRO A 53 -20.59 -2.33 19.70
CA PRO A 53 -20.43 -2.75 18.31
C PRO A 53 -21.36 -1.91 17.44
N ALA A 54 -20.88 -1.42 16.29
CA ALA A 54 -21.80 -0.95 15.26
C ALA A 54 -22.50 -2.20 14.69
N LEU A 55 -23.72 -2.49 15.13
CA LEU A 55 -24.57 -3.45 14.44
C LEU A 55 -24.88 -2.86 13.07
N ILE A 56 -24.61 -3.59 11.99
CA ILE A 56 -25.28 -3.35 10.72
C ILE A 56 -26.74 -3.75 10.97
N SER A 57 -27.62 -2.79 11.28
CA SER A 57 -28.99 -3.12 11.68
C SER A 57 -29.88 -3.46 10.48
N SER A 58 -29.44 -3.13 9.26
CA SER A 58 -30.02 -3.58 7.98
C SER A 58 -29.11 -3.26 6.78
N VAL A 59 -29.44 -3.78 5.58
CA VAL A 59 -28.81 -3.34 4.31
C VAL A 59 -29.05 -1.84 4.07
N SER A 60 -30.19 -1.30 4.51
CA SER A 60 -30.50 0.13 4.41
C SER A 60 -29.49 0.99 5.18
N ASP A 61 -29.12 0.59 6.38
CA ASP A 61 -28.14 1.31 7.21
C ASP A 61 -26.74 1.30 6.58
N LEU A 62 -26.39 0.21 5.90
CA LEU A 62 -25.12 0.12 5.18
C LEU A 62 -25.15 0.99 3.92
N PHE A 63 -26.26 1.00 3.19
CA PHE A 63 -26.46 1.86 2.04
C PHE A 63 -26.35 3.35 2.40
N GLU A 64 -27.07 3.79 3.43
CA GLU A 64 -26.98 5.17 3.94
C GLU A 64 -25.55 5.50 4.39
N PHE A 65 -24.91 4.55 5.08
CA PHE A 65 -23.51 4.71 5.45
C PHE A 65 -22.63 4.91 4.21
N ILE A 66 -22.69 4.04 3.21
CA ILE A 66 -21.92 4.16 1.96
C ILE A 66 -22.14 5.54 1.32
N CYS A 67 -23.40 5.96 1.17
CA CYS A 67 -23.75 7.25 0.55
C CYS A 67 -23.20 8.46 1.32
N ALA A 68 -22.98 8.35 2.63
CA ALA A 68 -22.40 9.39 3.46
C ALA A 68 -20.85 9.48 3.36
N GLY A 69 -20.22 8.66 2.52
CA GLY A 69 -18.77 8.63 2.39
C GLY A 69 -18.17 9.94 1.85
N PRO A 70 -16.96 10.33 2.31
CA PRO A 70 -16.29 11.57 1.90
C PRO A 70 -15.84 11.57 0.44
N LEU A 71 -15.71 10.39 -0.20
CA LEU A 71 -15.30 10.26 -1.59
C LEU A 71 -16.48 10.27 -2.58
N MET A 72 -17.73 10.14 -2.10
CA MET A 72 -18.89 9.87 -2.96
C MET A 72 -19.11 11.00 -3.97
N ASN A 73 -19.17 12.25 -3.49
CA ASN A 73 -19.34 13.42 -4.35
C ASN A 73 -18.17 13.59 -5.33
N LYS A 74 -16.94 13.37 -4.87
CA LYS A 74 -15.73 13.54 -5.68
C LYS A 74 -15.66 12.54 -6.84
N LEU A 75 -16.14 11.32 -6.61
CA LEU A 75 -16.19 10.24 -7.59
C LEU A 75 -17.51 10.26 -8.39
N GLY A 76 -18.42 11.20 -8.11
CA GLY A 76 -19.69 11.31 -8.81
C GLY A 76 -20.67 10.16 -8.54
N TYR A 77 -20.56 9.50 -7.38
CA TYR A 77 -21.51 8.49 -6.90
C TYR A 77 -22.65 9.16 -6.14
N THR A 78 -23.80 9.28 -6.80
CA THR A 78 -25.06 9.67 -6.14
C THR A 78 -25.69 8.45 -5.46
N PRO A 79 -26.63 8.63 -4.51
CA PRO A 79 -27.35 7.52 -3.90
C PRO A 79 -27.99 6.57 -4.93
N GLU A 80 -28.50 7.11 -6.04
CA GLU A 80 -29.08 6.31 -7.12
C GLU A 80 -28.04 5.39 -7.77
N LYS A 81 -26.87 5.93 -8.14
CA LYS A 81 -25.78 5.13 -8.73
C LYS A 81 -25.23 4.07 -7.76
N VAL A 82 -25.18 4.39 -6.46
CA VAL A 82 -24.82 3.40 -5.44
C VAL A 82 -25.87 2.31 -5.37
N GLY A 83 -27.16 2.66 -5.44
CA GLY A 83 -28.27 1.71 -5.41
C GLY A 83 -28.26 0.77 -6.60
N GLU A 84 -27.98 1.28 -7.80
CA GLU A 84 -27.86 0.50 -9.04
C GLU A 84 -26.71 -0.51 -8.99
N ARG A 85 -25.64 -0.21 -8.24
CA ARG A 85 -24.44 -1.06 -8.11
C ARG A 85 -24.29 -1.70 -6.73
N ILE A 86 -25.33 -1.69 -5.88
CA ILE A 86 -25.18 -2.05 -4.45
C ILE A 86 -24.61 -3.46 -4.24
N ASP A 87 -24.96 -4.41 -5.11
CA ASP A 87 -24.46 -5.78 -5.05
C ASP A 87 -22.93 -5.84 -5.19
N GLU A 88 -22.34 -4.99 -6.03
CA GLU A 88 -20.89 -4.87 -6.21
C GLU A 88 -20.21 -4.32 -4.95
N TRP A 89 -20.82 -3.32 -4.29
CA TRP A 89 -20.33 -2.80 -3.02
C TRP A 89 -20.37 -3.85 -1.92
N LEU A 90 -21.45 -4.63 -1.83
CA LEU A 90 -21.60 -5.71 -0.86
C LEU A 90 -20.59 -6.83 -1.12
N GLU A 91 -20.42 -7.25 -2.39
CA GLU A 91 -19.45 -8.26 -2.76
C GLU A 91 -18.01 -7.81 -2.47
N CYS A 92 -17.65 -6.56 -2.81
CA CYS A 92 -16.34 -6.01 -2.47
C CYS A 92 -16.14 -5.98 -0.96
N GLY A 93 -17.15 -5.55 -0.19
CA GLY A 93 -17.12 -5.55 1.27
C GLY A 93 -16.84 -6.93 1.87
N LEU A 94 -17.57 -7.95 1.41
CA LEU A 94 -17.37 -9.35 1.82
C LEU A 94 -15.98 -9.87 1.47
N ASN A 95 -15.49 -9.58 0.25
CA ASN A 95 -14.15 -9.97 -0.18
C ASN A 95 -13.06 -9.31 0.69
N LEU A 96 -13.19 -8.03 1.01
CA LEU A 96 -12.25 -7.33 1.88
C LEU A 96 -12.34 -7.80 3.34
N CYS A 97 -13.53 -8.10 3.84
CA CYS A 97 -13.69 -8.73 5.16
C CYS A 97 -12.95 -10.07 5.22
N ARG A 98 -13.05 -10.91 4.18
CA ARG A 98 -12.29 -12.16 4.08
C ARG A 98 -10.78 -11.92 4.02
N LEU A 99 -10.34 -10.98 3.18
CA LEU A 99 -8.92 -10.63 3.03
C LEU A 99 -8.29 -10.24 4.37
N PHE A 100 -8.99 -9.38 5.11
CA PHE A 100 -8.50 -8.86 6.39
C PHE A 100 -8.92 -9.71 7.59
N ARG A 101 -9.64 -10.83 7.39
CA ARG A 101 -10.18 -11.68 8.48
C ARG A 101 -11.06 -10.90 9.47
N LEU A 102 -11.94 -10.07 8.93
CA LEU A 102 -12.93 -9.30 9.68
C LEU A 102 -14.27 -10.03 9.72
N ASP A 103 -14.97 -9.90 10.84
CA ASP A 103 -16.37 -10.30 10.96
C ASP A 103 -17.25 -9.20 10.33
N GLU A 104 -17.82 -9.49 9.18
CA GLU A 104 -18.67 -8.57 8.41
C GLU A 104 -19.86 -8.06 9.23
N LEU A 105 -20.41 -8.89 10.13
CA LEU A 105 -21.55 -8.55 10.96
C LEU A 105 -21.16 -7.64 12.14
N ARG A 106 -19.86 -7.48 12.42
CA ARG A 106 -19.34 -6.82 13.62
C ARG A 106 -18.15 -5.91 13.32
N LEU A 107 -18.25 -5.14 12.23
CA LEU A 107 -17.25 -4.13 11.89
C LEU A 107 -17.31 -2.95 12.88
N SER A 108 -16.15 -2.56 13.42
CA SER A 108 -16.03 -1.25 14.08
C SER A 108 -16.21 -0.11 13.08
N ILE A 109 -16.59 1.08 13.55
CA ILE A 109 -16.75 2.27 12.69
C ILE A 109 -15.52 2.54 11.81
N PRO A 110 -14.27 2.53 12.33
CA PRO A 110 -13.08 2.72 11.48
C PRO A 110 -12.88 1.62 10.44
N GLN A 111 -13.20 0.35 10.77
CA GLN A 111 -13.13 -0.74 9.79
C GLN A 111 -14.15 -0.52 8.68
N LYS A 112 -15.40 -0.22 9.04
CA LYS A 112 -16.49 0.07 8.10
C LYS A 112 -16.13 1.25 7.20
N ALA A 113 -15.59 2.33 7.76
CA ALA A 113 -15.12 3.49 7.00
C ALA A 113 -14.00 3.12 6.02
N ARG A 114 -12.93 2.43 6.45
CA ARG A 114 -11.85 2.04 5.51
C ARG A 114 -12.34 1.13 4.39
N LEU A 115 -13.28 0.23 4.67
CA LEU A 115 -13.85 -0.64 3.64
C LEU A 115 -14.71 0.17 2.66
N TYR A 116 -15.80 0.77 3.17
CA TYR A 116 -16.88 1.32 2.35
C TYR A 116 -16.71 2.79 1.97
N HIS A 117 -15.87 3.55 2.66
CA HIS A 117 -15.60 4.95 2.36
C HIS A 117 -14.25 5.19 1.71
N TYR A 118 -13.38 4.18 1.68
CA TYR A 118 -12.02 4.32 1.15
C TYR A 118 -11.67 3.25 0.13
N TYR A 119 -11.52 2.00 0.52
CA TYR A 119 -10.96 0.96 -0.35
C TYR A 119 -11.90 0.62 -1.52
N ILE A 120 -13.20 0.46 -1.27
CA ILE A 120 -14.17 0.14 -2.33
C ILE A 120 -14.33 1.32 -3.31
N PRO A 121 -14.57 2.57 -2.87
CA PRO A 121 -14.66 3.69 -3.83
C PRO A 121 -13.38 3.87 -4.66
N VAL A 122 -12.19 3.69 -4.05
CA VAL A 122 -10.91 3.76 -4.78
C VAL A 122 -10.79 2.62 -5.78
N PHE A 123 -11.20 1.40 -5.40
CA PHE A 123 -11.22 0.26 -6.31
C PHE A 123 -12.11 0.50 -7.53
N LEU A 124 -13.35 0.97 -7.31
CA LEU A 124 -14.28 1.27 -8.41
C LEU A 124 -13.76 2.40 -9.30
N TRP A 125 -13.11 3.42 -8.71
CA TRP A 125 -12.43 4.42 -9.52
C TRP A 125 -11.30 3.82 -10.38
N CYS A 126 -10.51 2.89 -9.84
CA CYS A 126 -9.47 2.22 -10.63
C CYS A 126 -10.07 1.38 -11.77
N GLU A 127 -11.20 0.71 -11.54
CA GLU A 127 -11.94 -0.02 -12.57
C GLU A 127 -12.36 0.91 -13.71
N ASP A 128 -12.93 2.08 -13.38
CA ASP A 128 -13.33 3.10 -14.36
C ASP A 128 -12.11 3.63 -15.15
N GLN A 129 -10.94 3.78 -14.50
CA GLN A 129 -9.70 4.18 -15.18
C GLN A 129 -9.18 3.11 -16.13
N ILE A 130 -9.25 1.82 -15.74
CA ILE A 130 -8.85 0.69 -16.61
C ILE A 130 -9.76 0.64 -17.83
N GLU A 131 -11.07 0.83 -17.66
CA GLU A 131 -12.01 0.86 -18.77
C GLU A 131 -11.76 2.06 -19.70
N ARG A 132 -11.57 3.25 -19.13
CA ARG A 132 -11.20 4.45 -19.89
C ARG A 132 -9.93 4.22 -20.70
N HIS A 133 -8.90 3.62 -20.10
CA HIS A 133 -7.65 3.29 -20.78
C HIS A 133 -7.86 2.35 -21.97
N ARG A 134 -8.54 1.22 -21.75
CA ARG A 134 -8.84 0.24 -22.80
C ARG A 134 -9.62 0.86 -23.95
N SER A 135 -10.58 1.74 -23.66
CA SER A 135 -11.39 2.41 -24.68
C SER A 135 -10.59 3.34 -25.63
N THR A 136 -9.34 3.67 -25.27
CA THR A 136 -8.46 4.47 -26.15
C THR A 136 -7.78 3.64 -27.25
N PHE A 137 -7.84 2.31 -27.15
CA PHE A 137 -7.26 1.39 -28.11
C PHE A 137 -8.35 0.84 -29.04
N LYS A 138 -7.97 0.52 -30.28
CA LYS A 138 -8.89 -0.06 -31.27
C LYS A 138 -8.98 -1.57 -31.11
N ASP A 139 -10.06 -2.14 -31.61
CA ASP A 139 -10.24 -3.59 -31.67
C ASP A 139 -9.05 -4.27 -32.35
N GLY A 140 -8.45 -5.24 -31.66
CA GLY A 140 -7.29 -6.01 -32.13
C GLY A 140 -5.92 -5.37 -31.87
N GLU A 141 -5.86 -4.16 -31.30
CA GLU A 141 -4.60 -3.60 -30.80
C GLU A 141 -4.18 -4.29 -29.49
N GLU A 142 -2.87 -4.48 -29.30
CA GLU A 142 -2.34 -4.91 -28.02
C GLU A 142 -2.47 -3.77 -27.02
N ILE A 143 -3.18 -4.01 -25.92
CA ILE A 143 -3.43 -3.02 -24.88
C ILE A 143 -2.38 -3.19 -23.77
N PRO A 144 -1.46 -2.24 -23.57
CA PRO A 144 -0.56 -2.27 -22.43
C PRO A 144 -1.35 -2.09 -21.12
N PRO A 145 -0.90 -2.68 -20.00
CA PRO A 145 -1.54 -2.47 -18.71
C PRO A 145 -1.56 -1.00 -18.33
N LEU A 146 -2.66 -0.55 -17.74
CA LEU A 146 -2.73 0.79 -17.13
C LEU A 146 -1.78 0.85 -15.92
N VAL A 147 -0.93 1.85 -15.83
CA VAL A 147 -0.09 2.06 -14.64
C VAL A 147 -0.77 3.06 -13.69
N ILE A 148 -1.13 2.59 -12.50
CA ILE A 148 -1.69 3.43 -11.43
C ILE A 148 -0.63 3.66 -10.37
N GLY A 149 -0.20 4.92 -10.24
CA GLY A 149 0.77 5.37 -9.24
C GLY A 149 0.08 5.69 -7.92
N VAL A 150 0.57 5.16 -6.80
CA VAL A 150 0.05 5.44 -5.45
C VAL A 150 1.12 6.17 -4.63
N SER A 151 0.93 7.47 -4.39
CA SER A 151 1.84 8.30 -3.61
C SER A 151 1.28 8.59 -2.23
N ALA A 152 2.06 8.29 -1.18
CA ALA A 152 1.65 8.54 0.18
C ALA A 152 2.81 8.52 1.19
N PRO A 153 2.80 9.38 2.21
CA PRO A 153 3.77 9.31 3.31
C PRO A 153 3.80 7.93 4.00
N GLN A 154 4.93 7.60 4.63
CA GLN A 154 5.11 6.34 5.34
C GLN A 154 4.07 6.17 6.45
N GLY A 155 3.59 4.94 6.67
CA GLY A 155 2.60 4.66 7.72
C GLY A 155 1.14 5.03 7.38
N SER A 156 0.89 5.75 6.28
CA SER A 156 -0.46 6.16 5.84
C SER A 156 -1.39 5.00 5.42
N GLY A 157 -0.84 3.81 5.19
CA GLY A 157 -1.61 2.64 4.75
C GLY A 157 -1.61 2.36 3.24
N LYS A 158 -0.79 3.07 2.44
CA LYS A 158 -0.66 2.83 0.98
C LYS A 158 -0.46 1.36 0.59
N THR A 159 0.41 0.64 1.29
CA THR A 159 0.73 -0.76 1.01
C THR A 159 -0.46 -1.67 1.30
N THR A 160 -1.28 -1.31 2.30
CA THR A 160 -2.53 -2.00 2.64
C THR A 160 -3.60 -1.73 1.58
N LEU A 161 -3.72 -0.49 1.11
CA LEU A 161 -4.62 -0.13 0.01
C LEU A 161 -4.24 -0.91 -1.26
N VAL A 162 -2.97 -0.88 -1.69
CA VAL A 162 -2.49 -1.62 -2.87
C VAL A 162 -2.77 -3.11 -2.74
N PHE A 163 -2.56 -3.69 -1.55
CA PHE A 163 -2.87 -5.09 -1.30
C PHE A 163 -4.38 -5.40 -1.42
N ALA A 164 -5.24 -4.50 -0.95
CA ALA A 164 -6.69 -4.61 -1.12
C ALA A 164 -7.11 -4.51 -2.60
N LEU A 165 -6.56 -3.55 -3.34
CA LEU A 165 -6.86 -3.34 -4.76
C LEU A 165 -6.45 -4.56 -5.59
N ASP A 166 -5.21 -5.02 -5.43
CA ASP A 166 -4.67 -6.21 -6.10
C ASP A 166 -5.50 -7.48 -5.79
N TYR A 167 -5.97 -7.61 -4.55
CA TYR A 167 -6.89 -8.70 -4.20
C TYR A 167 -8.23 -8.57 -4.92
N LEU A 168 -8.84 -7.38 -4.91
CA LEU A 168 -10.14 -7.15 -5.55
C LEU A 168 -10.07 -7.33 -7.07
N PHE A 169 -9.01 -6.86 -7.74
CA PHE A 169 -8.80 -7.09 -9.18
C PHE A 169 -8.80 -8.57 -9.52
N ARG A 170 -8.07 -9.39 -8.77
CA ARG A 170 -8.10 -10.85 -8.97
C ARG A 170 -9.49 -11.45 -8.76
N ARG A 171 -10.27 -10.91 -7.81
CA ARG A 171 -11.64 -11.38 -7.54
C ARG A 171 -12.61 -11.00 -8.66
N THR A 172 -12.36 -9.89 -9.36
CA THR A 172 -13.13 -9.44 -10.54
C THR A 172 -12.54 -9.92 -11.86
N GLY A 173 -11.57 -10.84 -11.83
CA GLY A 173 -11.00 -11.47 -13.02
C GLY A 173 -9.94 -10.66 -13.76
N LYS A 174 -9.46 -9.56 -13.18
CA LYS A 174 -8.34 -8.77 -13.72
C LYS A 174 -6.99 -9.28 -13.25
N LYS A 175 -5.99 -9.22 -14.13
CA LYS A 175 -4.59 -9.56 -13.87
C LYS A 175 -3.83 -8.28 -13.47
N SER A 176 -3.28 -8.25 -12.26
CA SER A 176 -2.54 -7.10 -11.73
C SER A 176 -1.10 -7.46 -11.35
N ALA A 177 -0.19 -6.49 -11.49
CA ALA A 177 1.15 -6.54 -10.90
C ALA A 177 1.29 -5.45 -9.83
N THR A 178 2.03 -5.73 -8.75
CA THR A 178 2.32 -4.76 -7.69
C THR A 178 3.82 -4.54 -7.52
N LEU A 179 4.23 -3.27 -7.59
CA LEU A 179 5.60 -2.81 -7.38
C LEU A 179 5.63 -1.68 -6.36
N SER A 180 6.68 -1.66 -5.54
CA SER A 180 7.03 -0.54 -4.68
C SER A 180 8.32 0.09 -5.15
N ILE A 181 8.49 1.41 -4.99
CA ILE A 181 9.81 2.04 -5.20
C ILE A 181 10.88 1.40 -4.30
N ASP A 182 10.48 0.88 -3.13
CA ASP A 182 11.38 0.19 -2.22
C ASP A 182 11.94 -1.12 -2.81
N ASP A 183 11.28 -1.73 -3.80
CA ASP A 183 11.80 -2.92 -4.50
C ASP A 183 13.01 -2.58 -5.38
N PHE A 184 13.21 -1.29 -5.65
CA PHE A 184 14.28 -0.75 -6.48
C PHE A 184 15.36 -0.03 -5.68
N TYR A 185 15.46 -0.25 -4.37
CA TYR A 185 16.66 0.20 -3.64
C TYR A 185 17.92 -0.39 -4.26
N LEU A 186 19.03 0.35 -4.13
CA LEU A 186 20.37 -0.14 -4.49
C LEU A 186 20.67 -1.43 -3.72
N THR A 187 21.46 -2.31 -4.33
CA THR A 187 22.05 -3.46 -3.63
C THR A 187 22.86 -3.00 -2.41
N ALA A 188 23.17 -3.91 -1.49
CA ALA A 188 23.99 -3.60 -0.32
C ALA A 188 25.34 -2.98 -0.72
N GLU A 189 25.95 -3.49 -1.78
CA GLU A 189 27.17 -2.93 -2.39
C GLU A 189 26.92 -1.52 -2.96
N GLY A 190 25.86 -1.33 -3.75
CA GLY A 190 25.53 -0.04 -4.33
C GLY A 190 25.25 1.04 -3.26
N GLN A 191 24.58 0.67 -2.16
CA GLN A 191 24.35 1.57 -1.03
C GLN A 191 25.65 1.89 -0.27
N ALA A 192 26.59 0.94 -0.17
CA ALA A 192 27.89 1.18 0.43
C ALA A 192 28.74 2.15 -0.42
N ASP A 193 28.67 2.02 -1.75
CA ASP A 193 29.33 2.94 -2.68
C ASP A 193 28.71 4.34 -2.67
N LEU A 194 27.38 4.45 -2.64
CA LEU A 194 26.68 5.73 -2.54
C LEU A 194 27.13 6.51 -1.30
N ARG A 195 27.18 5.83 -0.15
CA ARG A 195 27.65 6.41 1.10
C ARG A 195 29.11 6.87 1.02
N ARG A 196 30.00 6.03 0.47
CA ARG A 196 31.43 6.35 0.34
C ARG A 196 31.66 7.60 -0.52
N LYS A 197 30.82 7.81 -1.54
CA LYS A 197 30.85 8.98 -2.42
C LYS A 197 30.28 10.26 -1.79
N ASN A 198 29.51 10.13 -0.70
CA ASN A 198 28.82 11.24 -0.06
C ASN A 198 29.11 11.32 1.45
N PRO A 199 30.39 11.42 1.87
CA PRO A 199 30.74 11.45 3.28
C PRO A 199 30.11 12.65 3.99
N GLY A 200 29.51 12.42 5.16
CA GLY A 200 28.83 13.46 5.96
C GLY A 200 27.38 13.76 5.55
N ASN A 201 26.86 13.18 4.47
CA ASN A 201 25.45 13.28 4.13
C ASN A 201 24.64 12.17 4.82
N ALA A 202 24.04 12.48 5.96
CA ALA A 202 23.25 11.53 6.74
C ALA A 202 22.03 10.97 6.00
N LEU A 203 21.47 11.69 5.00
CA LEU A 203 20.30 11.23 4.25
C LEU A 203 20.62 10.12 3.25
N LEU A 204 21.89 10.00 2.82
CA LEU A 204 22.38 8.99 1.88
C LEU A 204 23.15 7.85 2.55
N GLU A 205 23.28 7.87 3.88
CA GLU A 205 23.95 6.82 4.66
C GLU A 205 23.20 5.47 4.56
N PHE A 206 21.87 5.53 4.45
CA PHE A 206 20.98 4.38 4.41
C PHE A 206 20.04 4.45 3.20
N ARG A 207 19.43 3.31 2.87
CA ARG A 207 18.34 3.26 1.90
C ARG A 207 17.16 4.12 2.39
N GLY A 208 16.49 4.80 1.48
CA GLY A 208 15.26 5.53 1.76
C GLY A 208 15.06 6.71 0.84
N ASN A 209 15.97 7.67 0.92
CA ASN A 209 15.87 8.97 0.26
C ASN A 209 16.22 8.93 -1.24
N ALA A 210 15.90 10.04 -1.93
CA ALA A 210 16.34 10.28 -3.29
C ALA A 210 17.86 10.02 -3.43
N GLY A 211 18.24 9.28 -4.47
CA GLY A 211 19.60 8.78 -4.71
C GLY A 211 19.83 7.32 -4.31
N SER A 212 19.03 6.73 -3.41
CA SER A 212 19.26 5.36 -2.94
C SER A 212 18.60 4.26 -3.78
N HIS A 213 18.20 4.56 -5.02
CA HIS A 213 17.45 3.65 -5.88
C HIS A 213 18.22 3.34 -7.17
N ASP A 214 18.11 2.10 -7.63
CA ASP A 214 18.60 1.67 -8.94
C ASP A 214 17.58 2.06 -10.03
N LEU A 215 17.75 3.27 -10.55
CA LEU A 215 16.80 3.87 -11.48
C LEU A 215 16.72 3.11 -12.80
N GLN A 216 17.87 2.71 -13.37
CA GLN A 216 17.88 1.98 -14.64
C GLN A 216 17.15 0.64 -14.50
N PHE A 217 17.42 -0.10 -13.41
CA PHE A 217 16.71 -1.35 -13.15
C PHE A 217 15.20 -1.15 -13.00
N SER A 218 14.76 -0.04 -12.38
CA SER A 218 13.32 0.28 -12.27
C SER A 218 12.68 0.60 -13.62
N VAL A 219 13.37 1.36 -14.48
CA VAL A 219 12.90 1.71 -15.83
C VAL A 219 12.78 0.46 -16.70
N ASP A 220 13.78 -0.41 -16.66
CA ASP A 220 13.79 -1.67 -17.42
C ASP A 220 12.64 -2.58 -16.96
N THR A 221 12.40 -2.65 -15.65
CA THR A 221 11.30 -3.43 -15.06
C THR A 221 9.93 -2.91 -15.50
N LEU A 222 9.68 -1.61 -15.38
CA LEU A 222 8.40 -1.00 -15.78
C LEU A 222 8.17 -1.13 -17.29
N THR A 223 9.23 -0.96 -18.09
CA THR A 223 9.18 -1.14 -19.55
C THR A 223 8.84 -2.59 -19.92
N ALA A 224 9.43 -3.58 -19.24
CA ALA A 224 9.12 -4.98 -19.48
C ALA A 224 7.66 -5.29 -19.12
N LEU A 225 7.19 -4.84 -17.96
CA LEU A 225 5.80 -5.06 -17.53
C LEU A 225 4.78 -4.38 -18.46
N SER A 226 5.08 -3.19 -19.00
CA SER A 226 4.19 -2.53 -19.98
C SER A 226 4.02 -3.32 -21.28
N ARG A 227 4.87 -4.31 -21.53
CA ARG A 227 4.85 -5.17 -22.72
C ARG A 227 4.25 -6.55 -22.45
N LEU A 228 3.82 -6.86 -21.22
CA LEU A 228 3.14 -8.11 -20.89
C LEU A 228 1.69 -8.05 -21.36
N THR A 229 1.49 -8.09 -22.67
CA THR A 229 0.20 -7.92 -23.36
C THR A 229 -0.38 -9.24 -23.86
N LYS A 230 0.29 -10.38 -23.64
CA LYS A 230 -0.12 -11.69 -24.15
C LYS A 230 -0.19 -12.77 -23.07
N GLU A 231 -1.08 -13.73 -23.29
CA GLU A 231 -1.20 -14.93 -22.44
C GLU A 231 0.08 -15.77 -22.50
N GLY A 232 0.50 -16.35 -21.37
CA GLY A 232 1.72 -17.15 -21.27
C GLY A 232 3.02 -16.36 -21.11
N GLU A 233 3.02 -15.03 -21.33
CA GLU A 233 4.19 -14.19 -21.05
C GLU A 233 4.36 -14.02 -19.54
N LYS A 234 5.52 -14.36 -19.02
CA LYS A 234 5.81 -14.37 -17.58
C LYS A 234 6.89 -13.37 -17.22
N PHE A 235 6.75 -12.76 -16.05
CA PHE A 235 7.75 -11.83 -15.52
C PHE A 235 7.87 -11.98 -14.00
N LYS A 236 9.11 -11.95 -13.50
CA LYS A 236 9.41 -11.97 -12.06
C LYS A 236 9.48 -10.56 -11.50
N LEU A 237 8.64 -10.26 -10.53
CA LEU A 237 8.61 -8.94 -9.89
C LEU A 237 9.74 -8.82 -8.85
N PRO A 238 10.64 -7.83 -8.97
CA PRO A 238 11.71 -7.64 -8.01
C PRO A 238 11.19 -7.44 -6.59
N ARG A 239 11.98 -7.92 -5.62
CA ARG A 239 11.74 -7.71 -4.20
C ARG A 239 13.03 -7.28 -3.53
N TYR A 240 12.88 -6.44 -2.50
CA TYR A 240 13.99 -6.03 -1.65
C TYR A 240 13.86 -6.66 -0.27
N ASP A 241 14.89 -7.35 0.19
CA ASP A 241 14.95 -7.90 1.54
C ASP A 241 15.52 -6.83 2.48
N LYS A 242 14.61 -6.16 3.21
CA LYS A 242 14.96 -5.14 4.21
C LYS A 242 15.71 -5.69 5.43
N SER A 243 15.66 -7.01 5.67
CA SER A 243 16.27 -7.68 6.82
C SER A 243 17.70 -8.15 6.57
N ALA A 244 18.09 -8.31 5.30
CA ALA A 244 19.44 -8.70 4.91
C ALA A 244 20.51 -7.75 5.47
N TYR A 245 21.76 -8.24 5.61
CA TYR A 245 22.90 -7.47 6.15
C TYR A 245 22.60 -6.78 7.49
N GLY A 246 21.95 -7.49 8.41
CA GLY A 246 21.61 -6.96 9.74
C GLY A 246 20.61 -5.80 9.68
N GLY A 247 19.62 -5.86 8.79
CA GLY A 247 18.60 -4.82 8.62
C GLY A 247 19.02 -3.66 7.70
N ARG A 248 20.25 -3.65 7.18
CA ARG A 248 20.69 -2.67 6.17
C ARG A 248 20.05 -2.91 4.80
N GLY A 249 19.65 -4.15 4.56
CA GLY A 249 18.90 -4.60 3.41
C GLY A 249 19.75 -4.87 2.17
N ASP A 250 19.19 -5.68 1.27
CA ASP A 250 19.74 -5.97 -0.05
C ASP A 250 18.61 -6.38 -1.00
N ARG A 251 18.90 -6.39 -2.30
CA ARG A 251 17.99 -6.96 -3.30
C ARG A 251 17.79 -8.45 -2.97
N ALA A 252 16.54 -8.89 -2.90
CA ALA A 252 16.25 -10.29 -2.62
C ALA A 252 16.69 -11.17 -3.80
N ASP A 253 17.00 -12.43 -3.52
CA ASP A 253 17.35 -13.40 -4.55
C ASP A 253 16.20 -13.56 -5.57
N SER A 254 16.52 -13.53 -6.85
CA SER A 254 15.54 -13.63 -7.95
C SER A 254 14.76 -14.96 -7.99
N SER A 255 15.24 -16.00 -7.30
CA SER A 255 14.50 -17.25 -7.09
C SER A 255 13.29 -17.07 -6.16
N ALA A 256 13.32 -16.08 -5.27
CA ALA A 256 12.24 -15.77 -4.33
C ALA A 256 11.26 -14.70 -4.86
N TRP A 257 11.53 -14.12 -6.02
CA TRP A 257 10.67 -13.11 -6.63
C TRP A 257 9.35 -13.73 -7.11
N PRO A 258 8.19 -13.14 -6.78
CA PRO A 258 6.92 -13.64 -7.28
C PRO A 258 6.83 -13.43 -8.80
N GLU A 259 6.17 -14.37 -9.47
CA GLU A 259 5.94 -14.33 -10.91
C GLU A 259 4.52 -13.84 -11.20
N VAL A 260 4.38 -13.03 -12.24
CA VAL A 260 3.10 -12.64 -12.85
C VAL A 260 3.06 -13.11 -14.30
N GLU A 261 1.85 -13.29 -14.81
CA GLU A 261 1.59 -13.73 -16.18
C GLU A 261 0.67 -12.72 -16.89
N GLY A 262 0.99 -12.43 -18.15
CA GLY A 262 0.21 -11.56 -19.02
C GLY A 262 -1.09 -12.22 -19.54
N PRO A 263 -1.94 -11.46 -20.24
CA PRO A 263 -1.89 -10.01 -20.35
C PRO A 263 -2.17 -9.35 -18.99
N LEU A 264 -1.42 -8.31 -18.65
CA LEU A 264 -1.74 -7.52 -17.46
C LEU A 264 -2.76 -6.44 -17.81
N ASP A 265 -3.71 -6.23 -16.91
CA ASP A 265 -4.70 -5.14 -17.02
C ASP A 265 -4.21 -3.87 -16.34
N VAL A 266 -3.49 -4.03 -15.23
CA VAL A 266 -3.07 -2.92 -14.38
C VAL A 266 -1.77 -3.22 -13.65
N ILE A 267 -0.91 -2.20 -13.55
CA ILE A 267 0.27 -2.18 -12.70
C ILE A 267 0.01 -1.18 -11.57
N LEU A 268 0.00 -1.65 -10.32
CA LEU A 268 -0.03 -0.80 -9.14
C LEU A 268 1.40 -0.49 -8.71
N PHE A 269 1.81 0.77 -8.88
CA PHE A 269 3.15 1.23 -8.53
C PHE A 269 3.10 2.21 -7.36
N GLU A 270 3.58 1.81 -6.18
CA GLU A 270 3.49 2.63 -4.97
C GLU A 270 4.83 3.18 -4.50
N GLY A 271 4.80 4.32 -3.82
CA GLY A 271 6.00 4.88 -3.21
C GLY A 271 5.74 6.13 -2.40
N TRP A 272 6.62 6.41 -1.45
CA TRP A 272 6.42 7.54 -0.52
C TRP A 272 6.79 8.90 -1.12
N MET A 273 7.58 8.89 -2.19
CA MET A 273 8.07 10.06 -2.92
C MET A 273 7.68 10.05 -4.41
N LEU A 274 6.76 9.17 -4.82
CA LEU A 274 6.27 9.16 -6.20
C LEU A 274 5.55 10.49 -6.52
N GLY A 275 5.79 11.05 -7.70
CA GLY A 275 5.18 12.31 -8.13
C GLY A 275 5.80 13.57 -7.53
N PHE A 276 6.84 13.47 -6.71
CA PHE A 276 7.54 14.65 -6.17
C PHE A 276 8.26 15.39 -7.30
N LYS A 277 7.95 16.68 -7.45
CA LYS A 277 8.60 17.55 -8.45
C LYS A 277 9.94 18.06 -7.92
N PRO A 278 10.98 18.16 -8.77
CA PRO A 278 12.20 18.87 -8.41
C PRO A 278 11.87 20.30 -7.96
N LEU A 279 12.48 20.74 -6.87
CA LEU A 279 12.33 22.11 -6.37
C LEU A 279 13.49 23.00 -6.85
N PRO A 280 13.32 24.34 -6.90
CA PRO A 280 14.40 25.25 -7.27
C PRO A 280 15.63 25.11 -6.35
N ASN A 281 16.83 25.24 -6.93
CA ASN A 281 18.14 24.95 -6.31
C ASN A 281 18.43 25.57 -4.92
N GLU A 282 17.72 26.62 -4.50
CA GLU A 282 17.92 27.30 -3.21
C GLU A 282 17.32 26.53 -2.03
N VAL A 283 16.34 25.64 -2.25
CA VAL A 283 15.64 24.87 -1.20
C VAL A 283 16.29 23.49 -0.95
N VAL A 284 17.16 23.01 -1.85
CA VAL A 284 17.29 21.57 -2.13
C VAL A 284 18.64 20.94 -1.76
N ARG A 285 19.67 21.75 -1.46
CA ARG A 285 21.06 21.22 -1.28
C ARG A 285 21.23 20.16 -0.19
N ALA A 286 20.31 20.06 0.76
CA ALA A 286 20.37 19.09 1.85
C ALA A 286 19.54 17.81 1.61
N VAL A 287 18.49 17.86 0.78
CA VAL A 287 17.44 16.80 0.72
C VAL A 287 17.48 15.99 -0.59
N ASP A 288 18.06 16.53 -1.65
CA ASP A 288 17.95 15.94 -2.97
C ASP A 288 19.26 16.07 -3.77
N PRO A 289 19.83 14.93 -4.24
CA PRO A 289 21.04 14.90 -5.04
C PRO A 289 20.85 15.38 -6.49
N GLN A 290 19.79 16.12 -6.79
CA GLN A 290 19.37 16.59 -8.12
C GLN A 290 19.00 15.46 -9.09
N VAL A 291 18.62 14.29 -8.59
CA VAL A 291 18.25 13.15 -9.43
C VAL A 291 16.77 13.24 -9.76
N THR A 292 16.43 13.42 -11.04
CA THR A 292 15.05 13.54 -11.50
C THR A 292 14.39 12.17 -11.59
N TYR A 293 13.65 11.80 -10.53
CA TYR A 293 12.82 10.60 -10.52
C TYR A 293 11.68 10.64 -11.54
N PHE A 294 11.31 11.83 -12.03
CA PHE A 294 10.34 12.01 -13.10
C PHE A 294 10.66 11.19 -14.36
N ASP A 295 11.90 11.29 -14.85
CA ASP A 295 12.33 10.59 -16.07
C ASP A 295 12.42 9.07 -15.88
N SER A 296 12.32 8.60 -14.64
CA SER A 296 12.40 7.18 -14.28
C SER A 296 11.05 6.56 -13.98
N TRP A 297 10.17 7.28 -13.29
CA TRP A 297 8.94 6.72 -12.70
C TRP A 297 7.69 7.40 -13.22
N ASP A 298 7.56 8.71 -13.03
CA ASP A 298 6.32 9.45 -13.29
C ASP A 298 5.87 9.33 -14.75
N LYS A 299 6.81 9.26 -15.71
CA LYS A 299 6.51 9.09 -17.14
C LYS A 299 5.80 7.77 -17.49
N PHE A 300 5.89 6.77 -16.61
CA PHE A 300 5.20 5.49 -16.78
C PHE A 300 3.80 5.51 -16.17
N VAL A 301 3.49 6.47 -15.31
CA VAL A 301 2.22 6.47 -14.57
C VAL A 301 1.13 7.16 -15.36
N ASP A 302 0.08 6.43 -15.67
CA ASP A 302 -1.07 6.91 -16.43
C ASP A 302 -2.14 7.57 -15.54
N SER A 303 -2.37 7.00 -14.35
CA SER A 303 -3.36 7.48 -13.38
C SER A 303 -2.77 7.53 -11.98
N TRP A 304 -3.20 8.49 -11.16
CA TRP A 304 -2.58 8.81 -9.88
C TRP A 304 -3.57 8.74 -8.72
N ILE A 305 -3.17 8.04 -7.66
CA ILE A 305 -3.81 8.09 -6.35
C ILE A 305 -2.85 8.77 -5.38
N ILE A 306 -3.26 9.90 -4.81
CA ILE A 306 -2.48 10.65 -3.84
C ILE A 306 -3.18 10.58 -2.48
N ILE A 307 -2.52 9.98 -1.49
CA ILE A 307 -3.02 9.98 -0.11
C ILE A 307 -2.47 11.23 0.59
N LYS A 308 -3.36 12.21 0.79
CA LYS A 308 -3.08 13.48 1.45
C LYS A 308 -3.23 13.31 2.96
N ILE A 309 -2.24 13.81 3.69
CA ILE A 309 -2.27 13.91 5.15
C ILE A 309 -2.24 15.38 5.55
N ARG A 310 -2.76 15.73 6.73
CA ARG A 310 -2.79 17.11 7.20
C ARG A 310 -1.45 17.59 7.74
N ASP A 311 -0.81 16.77 8.56
CA ASP A 311 0.48 17.07 9.19
C ASP A 311 1.44 15.89 9.01
N PRO A 312 2.59 16.07 8.32
CA PRO A 312 3.64 15.05 8.21
C PRO A 312 4.13 14.47 9.54
N ASN A 313 3.97 15.18 10.66
CA ASN A 313 4.35 14.67 11.98
C ASN A 313 3.58 13.40 12.39
N CYS A 314 2.40 13.13 11.80
CA CYS A 314 1.65 11.90 12.06
C CYS A 314 2.43 10.64 11.65
N VAL A 315 3.41 10.76 10.74
CA VAL A 315 4.29 9.66 10.32
C VAL A 315 5.09 9.10 11.50
N TYR A 316 5.53 9.95 12.43
CA TYR A 316 6.21 9.50 13.64
C TYR A 316 5.31 8.59 14.47
N GLN A 317 4.09 9.04 14.75
CA GLN A 317 3.12 8.29 15.54
C GLN A 317 2.78 6.95 14.87
N TRP A 318 2.55 6.97 13.56
CA TRP A 318 2.27 5.75 12.80
C TRP A 318 3.43 4.77 12.78
N ARG A 319 4.67 5.26 12.72
CA ARG A 319 5.84 4.39 12.77
C ARG A 319 6.02 3.79 14.17
N LEU A 320 5.84 4.61 15.21
CA LEU A 320 5.92 4.16 16.60
C LEU A 320 4.90 3.05 16.87
N GLU A 321 3.65 3.23 16.43
CA GLU A 321 2.60 2.19 16.51
C GLU A 321 3.02 0.87 15.88
N ALA A 322 3.64 0.92 14.69
CA ALA A 322 4.11 -0.26 13.99
C ALA A 322 5.25 -0.98 14.73
N GLU A 323 6.23 -0.25 15.25
CA GLU A 323 7.35 -0.83 16.02
C GLU A 323 6.89 -1.38 17.37
N VAL A 324 5.95 -0.71 18.06
CA VAL A 324 5.32 -1.25 19.27
C VAL A 324 4.59 -2.56 18.96
N ALA A 325 3.84 -2.62 17.86
CA ALA A 325 3.17 -3.86 17.44
C ALA A 325 4.16 -4.98 17.12
N MET A 326 5.26 -4.69 16.41
CA MET A 326 6.33 -5.68 16.16
C MET A 326 6.92 -6.23 17.45
N ARG A 327 7.26 -5.35 18.39
CA ARG A 327 7.83 -5.74 19.69
C ARG A 327 6.85 -6.60 20.49
N ALA A 328 5.56 -6.26 20.46
CA ALA A 328 4.50 -7.04 21.11
C ALA A 328 4.33 -8.44 20.50
N ASP A 329 4.60 -8.59 19.20
CA ASP A 329 4.63 -9.88 18.50
C ASP A 329 5.96 -10.66 18.70
N GLY A 330 6.86 -10.17 19.57
CA GLY A 330 8.14 -10.80 19.88
C GLY A 330 9.21 -10.66 18.80
N LYS A 331 9.00 -9.76 17.82
CA LYS A 331 9.99 -9.46 16.77
C LYS A 331 10.94 -8.33 17.22
N PRO A 332 12.18 -8.29 16.69
CA PRO A 332 13.04 -7.12 16.85
C PRO A 332 12.32 -5.87 16.33
N GLY A 333 12.44 -4.76 17.04
CA GLY A 333 11.87 -3.47 16.65
C GLY A 333 12.70 -2.33 17.22
N MET A 334 12.57 -1.16 16.60
CA MET A 334 13.30 0.05 16.99
C MET A 334 12.82 0.58 18.35
N SER A 335 13.73 1.21 19.10
CA SER A 335 13.38 2.07 20.23
C SER A 335 12.65 3.32 19.76
N ASP A 336 12.03 4.04 20.68
CA ASP A 336 11.29 5.26 20.38
C ASP A 336 12.25 6.36 19.84
N GLU A 337 13.48 6.43 20.35
CA GLU A 337 14.54 7.31 19.85
C GLU A 337 15.01 6.91 18.45
N GLU A 338 15.17 5.60 18.19
CA GLU A 338 15.54 5.09 16.86
C GLU A 338 14.42 5.35 15.84
N VAL A 339 13.14 5.27 16.25
CA VAL A 339 11.99 5.67 15.43
C VAL A 339 12.06 7.15 15.10
N MET A 340 12.35 8.00 16.09
CA MET A 340 12.47 9.44 15.87
C MET A 340 13.58 9.76 14.87
N ASP A 341 14.76 9.17 15.06
CA ASP A 341 15.89 9.32 14.14
C ASP A 341 15.54 8.82 12.73
N PHE A 342 14.91 7.64 12.62
CA PHE A 342 14.45 7.10 11.33
C PHE A 342 13.51 8.06 10.61
N VAL A 343 12.46 8.53 11.29
CA VAL A 343 11.43 9.39 10.68
C VAL A 343 11.97 10.77 10.35
N SER A 344 12.88 11.31 11.17
CA SER A 344 13.50 12.62 10.96
C SER A 344 14.20 12.75 9.61
N ARG A 345 14.63 11.63 9.02
CA ARG A 345 15.30 11.58 7.71
C ARG A 345 14.37 11.77 6.53
N TYR A 346 13.05 11.60 6.72
CA TYR A 346 12.02 11.73 5.67
C TYR A 346 11.21 13.03 5.81
N LEU A 347 11.08 13.57 7.03
CA LEU A 347 10.33 14.82 7.28
C LEU A 347 10.79 16.01 6.43
N PRO A 348 12.10 16.26 6.20
CA PRO A 348 12.53 17.34 5.31
C PRO A 348 11.96 17.22 3.90
N ALA A 349 11.92 16.00 3.35
CA ALA A 349 11.33 15.75 2.05
C ALA A 349 9.81 15.98 2.09
N TYR A 350 9.11 15.51 3.12
CA TYR A 350 7.68 15.76 3.24
C TYR A 350 7.34 17.25 3.30
N ASN A 351 8.06 18.02 4.12
CA ASN A 351 7.85 19.46 4.25
C ASN A 351 8.15 20.21 2.95
N ALA A 352 9.15 19.75 2.18
CA ALA A 352 9.53 20.39 0.93
C ALA A 352 8.58 20.05 -0.23
N TYR A 353 8.21 18.78 -0.41
CA TYR A 353 7.57 18.29 -1.64
C TYR A 353 6.06 18.06 -1.53
N LEU A 354 5.51 17.73 -0.35
CA LEU A 354 4.07 17.49 -0.21
C LEU A 354 3.20 18.71 -0.53
N PRO A 355 3.56 19.95 -0.16
CA PRO A 355 2.72 21.11 -0.49
C PRO A 355 2.49 21.26 -2.00
N VAL A 356 3.53 21.07 -2.81
CA VAL A 356 3.43 21.13 -4.28
C VAL A 356 2.68 19.91 -4.82
N LEU A 357 2.97 18.70 -4.31
CA LEU A 357 2.24 17.49 -4.73
C LEU A 357 0.73 17.61 -4.44
N TYR A 358 0.34 18.19 -3.31
CA TYR A 358 -1.08 18.28 -2.93
C TYR A 358 -1.83 19.39 -3.64
N SER A 359 -1.15 20.50 -3.97
CA SER A 359 -1.78 21.64 -4.66
C SER A 359 -1.80 21.49 -6.18
N GLU A 360 -0.71 20.97 -6.76
CA GLU A 360 -0.55 20.87 -8.21
C GLU A 360 -0.60 19.45 -8.75
N GLY A 361 -0.37 18.44 -7.90
CA GLY A 361 -0.21 17.04 -8.29
C GLY A 361 1.08 16.76 -9.08
N PRO A 362 1.35 15.49 -9.46
CA PRO A 362 2.51 15.07 -10.25
C PRO A 362 2.68 15.82 -11.58
N ARG A 363 3.90 15.84 -12.11
CA ARG A 363 4.18 16.54 -13.37
C ARG A 363 3.51 15.83 -14.56
N GLY A 364 2.86 16.61 -15.43
CA GLY A 364 2.27 16.10 -16.67
C GLY A 364 1.02 15.24 -16.51
N MET A 365 0.46 15.18 -15.30
CA MET A 365 -0.75 14.42 -15.00
C MET A 365 -1.98 14.94 -15.76
N ASP A 366 -2.90 14.04 -16.08
CA ASP A 366 -4.28 14.36 -16.43
C ASP A 366 -5.13 14.50 -15.15
N ARG A 367 -5.87 15.61 -15.01
CA ARG A 367 -6.74 15.85 -13.85
C ARG A 367 -7.88 14.84 -13.75
N ASP A 368 -8.37 14.33 -14.89
CA ASP A 368 -9.40 13.30 -14.93
C ASP A 368 -8.88 11.93 -14.46
N ARG A 369 -7.56 11.78 -14.42
CA ARG A 369 -6.85 10.57 -13.98
C ARG A 369 -6.20 10.74 -12.61
N LEU A 370 -6.62 11.75 -11.83
CA LEU A 370 -6.15 12.00 -10.48
C LEU A 370 -7.24 11.78 -9.43
N LEU A 371 -6.95 10.90 -8.46
CA LEU A 371 -7.71 10.78 -7.22
C LEU A 371 -6.86 11.19 -6.02
N VAL A 372 -7.23 12.30 -5.37
CA VAL A 372 -6.65 12.67 -4.06
C VAL A 372 -7.59 12.23 -2.95
N VAL A 373 -7.10 11.43 -2.00
CA VAL A 373 -7.82 11.00 -0.81
C VAL A 373 -7.16 11.61 0.42
N GLU A 374 -7.87 12.48 1.14
CA GLU A 374 -7.38 13.02 2.42
C GLU A 374 -7.72 12.06 3.55
N VAL A 375 -6.77 11.78 4.44
CA VAL A 375 -6.97 10.90 5.61
C VAL A 375 -6.61 11.60 6.92
N ASP A 376 -7.30 11.21 7.99
CA ASP A 376 -7.00 11.62 9.37
C ASP A 376 -5.86 10.78 10.00
N ASP A 377 -5.49 11.09 11.24
CA ASP A 377 -4.48 10.34 12.00
C ASP A 377 -4.90 8.87 12.27
N GLY A 378 -6.21 8.62 12.28
CA GLY A 378 -6.79 7.28 12.29
C GLY A 378 -6.73 6.57 10.94
N ARG A 379 -6.18 7.20 9.90
CA ARG A 379 -6.11 6.72 8.52
C ARG A 379 -7.49 6.43 7.93
N ASN A 380 -8.51 7.15 8.40
CA ASN A 380 -9.84 7.13 7.82
C ASN A 380 -9.94 8.25 6.78
N PRO A 381 -10.66 8.01 5.67
CA PRO A 381 -10.87 9.05 4.68
C PRO A 381 -11.71 10.18 5.31
N ILE A 382 -11.39 11.41 4.97
CA ILE A 382 -12.12 12.60 5.40
C ILE A 382 -12.50 13.46 4.20
N ALA A 383 -13.55 14.26 4.35
CA ALA A 383 -13.91 15.24 3.32
C ALA A 383 -12.73 16.19 3.14
N GLY A 384 -12.28 16.34 1.88
CA GLY A 384 -11.14 17.19 1.55
C GLY A 384 -11.36 18.63 2.00
N SER A 385 -10.29 19.25 2.46
CA SER A 385 -10.21 20.69 2.76
C SER A 385 -10.05 21.54 1.51
#